data_AF-A0A7V1WYE8-F1
#
_entry.id   AF-A0A7V1WYE8-F1
#
_cell.length_a   1.000
_cell.length_b   1.000
_cell.length_c   1.000
_cell.angle_alpha   90.00
_cell.angle_beta   90.00
_cell.angle_gamma   90.00
#
_symmetry.space_group_name_H-M   'P 1'
#
loop_
_entity.id
_entity.type
_entity.pdbx_description
1 polymer ?
#
loop_
_entity_poly.entity_id
_entity_poly.type
_entity_poly.pdbx_seq_one_letter_code
_entity_poly.pdbx_strand_id
1 'polypeptide(L)'
;MVTLLGNYEANRKRYPTLESFMPEIAKFYDQTATDISVIISNYQKRQPHVASLAPFTNGSTDVDPTTTEIKITFNKPLAGKGYSINLGQSGKEHYPVVKVIGYTDNNSAIVIQLALKPDFEYEFVLTGRAFKTADGYPLENVNIHFKTKN
;
A
#
# COMPACT_ATOMS: atom_id res chain seq x y z
N MET A 1 19.99 -4.00 -9.34
CA MET A 1 20.19 -5.32 -9.97
C MET A 1 19.82 -5.32 -11.46
N VAL A 2 18.58 -5.01 -11.87
CA VAL A 2 18.19 -5.04 -13.30
C VAL A 2 19.13 -4.20 -14.19
N THR A 3 19.43 -2.95 -13.81
CA THR A 3 20.37 -2.09 -14.54
C THR A 3 21.80 -2.65 -14.57
N LEU A 4 22.25 -3.28 -13.48
CA LEU A 4 23.59 -3.88 -13.39
C LEU A 4 23.73 -5.05 -14.37
N LEU A 5 22.72 -5.92 -14.43
CA LEU A 5 22.71 -7.03 -15.37
C LEU A 5 22.50 -6.57 -16.82
N GLY A 6 21.73 -5.50 -17.04
CA GLY A 6 21.65 -4.85 -18.35
C GLY A 6 23.02 -4.34 -18.83
N ASN A 7 23.86 -3.81 -17.93
CA ASN A 7 25.24 -3.43 -18.28
C ASN A 7 26.11 -4.63 -18.64
N TYR A 8 25.94 -5.76 -17.96
CA TYR A 8 26.62 -7.01 -18.33
C TYR A 8 26.21 -7.46 -19.74
N GLU A 9 24.92 -7.46 -20.05
CA GLU A 9 24.38 -7.83 -21.36
C GLU A 9 24.84 -6.88 -22.48
N ALA A 10 24.91 -5.57 -22.21
CA ALA A 10 25.36 -4.59 -23.19
C ALA A 10 26.87 -4.65 -23.47
N ASN A 11 27.67 -5.19 -22.53
CA ASN A 11 29.13 -5.14 -22.58
C ASN A 11 29.79 -6.54 -22.67
N ARG A 12 29.17 -7.48 -23.39
CA ARG A 12 29.64 -8.88 -23.50
C ARG A 12 31.05 -9.05 -24.07
N LYS A 13 31.55 -8.08 -24.84
CA LYS A 13 32.96 -8.07 -25.30
C LYS A 13 33.94 -7.86 -24.15
N ARG A 14 33.59 -7.00 -23.19
CA ARG A 14 34.39 -6.71 -21.99
C ARG A 14 34.17 -7.75 -20.89
N TYR A 15 32.95 -8.26 -20.78
CA TYR A 15 32.55 -9.25 -19.80
C TYR A 15 32.04 -10.52 -20.50
N PRO A 16 32.93 -11.36 -21.06
CA PRO A 16 32.55 -12.53 -21.84
C PRO A 16 31.87 -13.62 -21.00
N THR A 17 32.11 -13.64 -19.69
CA THR A 17 31.50 -14.60 -18.76
C THR A 17 30.97 -13.89 -17.52
N LEU A 18 30.12 -14.57 -16.75
CA LEU A 18 29.63 -14.03 -15.49
C LEU A 18 30.78 -13.84 -14.50
N GLU A 19 31.77 -14.74 -14.48
CA GLU A 19 32.96 -14.61 -13.62
C GLU A 19 33.71 -13.29 -13.88
N SER A 20 33.87 -12.91 -15.16
CA SER A 20 34.52 -11.64 -15.50
C SER A 20 33.76 -10.40 -15.03
N PHE A 21 32.46 -10.53 -14.76
CA PHE A 21 31.59 -9.46 -14.27
C PHE A 21 31.41 -9.47 -12.75
N MET A 22 31.81 -10.53 -12.05
CA MET A 22 31.68 -10.65 -10.59
C MET A 22 32.27 -9.48 -9.79
N PRO A 23 33.39 -8.84 -10.18
CA PRO A 23 33.87 -7.65 -9.47
C PRO A 23 32.88 -6.48 -9.45
N GLU A 24 32.12 -6.27 -10.54
CA GLU A 24 31.09 -5.22 -10.60
C GLU A 24 29.88 -5.58 -9.72
N ILE A 25 29.55 -6.88 -9.64
CA ILE A 25 28.51 -7.39 -8.72
C ILE A 25 28.92 -7.17 -7.27
N ALA A 26 30.14 -7.54 -6.89
CA ALA A 26 30.66 -7.32 -5.54
C ALA A 26 30.61 -5.83 -5.16
N LYS A 27 31.14 -4.96 -6.03
CA LYS A 27 31.09 -3.51 -5.85
C LYS A 27 29.67 -2.98 -5.70
N PHE A 28 28.72 -3.46 -6.50
CA PHE A 28 27.31 -3.06 -6.38
C PHE A 28 26.74 -3.42 -5.01
N TYR A 29 27.05 -4.61 -4.48
CA TYR A 29 26.59 -5.03 -3.16
C TYR A 29 27.27 -4.26 -2.03
N ASP A 30 28.57 -3.98 -2.13
CA ASP A 30 29.30 -3.16 -1.14
C ASP A 30 28.71 -1.74 -1.03
N GLN A 31 28.43 -1.13 -2.18
CA GLN A 31 27.76 0.18 -2.25
C GLN A 31 26.34 0.12 -1.69
N THR A 32 25.57 -0.90 -2.09
CA THR A 32 24.20 -1.10 -1.60
C THR A 32 24.17 -1.30 -0.08
N ALA A 33 25.11 -2.07 0.48
CA ALA A 33 25.22 -2.30 1.91
C ALA A 33 25.55 -1.00 2.66
N THR A 34 26.43 -0.17 2.09
CA THR A 34 26.76 1.15 2.66
C THR A 34 25.55 2.08 2.67
N ASP A 35 24.77 2.10 1.58
CA ASP A 35 23.67 3.05 1.38
C ASP A 35 22.28 2.48 1.73
N ILE A 36 22.21 1.30 2.36
CA ILE A 36 20.95 0.55 2.50
C ILE A 36 19.84 1.36 3.17
N SER A 37 20.18 2.16 4.19
CA SER A 37 19.24 3.02 4.89
C SER A 37 18.65 4.11 3.99
N VAL A 38 19.45 4.67 3.08
CA VAL A 38 19.01 5.68 2.10
C VAL A 38 18.09 5.04 1.08
N ILE A 39 18.41 3.83 0.60
CA ILE A 39 17.59 3.06 -0.33
C ILE A 39 16.22 2.77 0.29
N ILE A 40 16.19 2.31 1.54
CA ILE A 40 14.95 2.04 2.28
C ILE A 40 14.13 3.33 2.47
N SER A 41 14.76 4.41 2.91
CA SER A 41 14.06 5.69 3.11
C SER A 41 13.45 6.22 1.81
N ASN A 42 14.18 6.13 0.69
CA ASN A 42 13.68 6.54 -0.61
C ASN A 42 12.52 5.66 -1.10
N TYR A 43 12.57 4.36 -0.82
CA TYR A 43 11.46 3.45 -1.10
C TYR A 43 10.21 3.86 -0.30
N GLN A 44 10.33 4.06 1.02
CA GLN A 44 9.22 4.43 1.90
C GLN A 44 8.59 5.77 1.52
N LYS A 45 9.40 6.78 1.14
CA LYS A 45 8.89 8.08 0.65
C LYS A 45 8.02 7.95 -0.59
N ARG A 46 8.28 6.95 -1.42
CA ARG A 46 7.51 6.68 -2.64
C ARG A 46 6.23 5.93 -2.36
N GLN A 47 6.19 5.09 -1.33
CA GLN A 47 4.95 4.43 -0.92
C GLN A 47 3.84 5.45 -0.63
N PRO A 48 2.61 5.17 -1.07
CA PRO A 48 1.44 5.90 -0.61
C PRO A 48 1.08 5.45 0.81
N HIS A 49 0.41 6.33 1.55
CA HIS A 49 -0.21 6.02 2.84
C HIS A 49 -1.62 6.60 2.91
N VAL A 50 -2.44 6.06 3.82
CA VAL A 50 -3.75 6.63 4.14
C VAL A 50 -3.53 7.95 4.87
N ALA A 51 -3.99 9.05 4.27
CA ALA A 51 -3.90 10.38 4.83
C ALA A 51 -5.07 10.69 5.77
N SER A 52 -6.28 10.25 5.43
CA SER A 52 -7.46 10.48 6.26
C SER A 52 -8.60 9.51 5.93
N LEU A 53 -9.52 9.39 6.89
CA LEU A 53 -10.81 8.72 6.75
C LEU A 53 -11.92 9.76 6.98
N ALA A 54 -13.05 9.59 6.31
CA ALA A 54 -14.26 10.39 6.53
C ALA A 54 -15.50 9.49 6.40
N PRO A 55 -16.56 9.70 7.23
CA PRO A 55 -16.77 10.85 8.11
C PRO A 55 -16.10 10.78 9.49
N PHE A 56 -15.42 9.68 9.81
CA PHE A 56 -14.74 9.45 11.10
C PHE A 56 -13.26 9.11 10.89
N THR A 57 -12.48 9.09 11.97
CA THR A 57 -11.05 8.77 11.94
C THR A 57 -10.79 7.30 12.28
N ASN A 58 -9.64 6.77 11.87
CA ASN A 58 -9.26 5.41 12.26
C ASN A 58 -9.16 5.29 13.78
N GLY A 59 -9.70 4.22 14.37
CA GLY A 59 -9.75 4.00 15.81
C GLY A 59 -10.89 4.73 16.54
N SER A 60 -11.78 5.44 15.85
CA SER A 60 -12.96 6.07 16.47
C SER A 60 -13.84 5.04 17.18
N THR A 61 -14.39 5.40 18.34
CA THR A 61 -15.22 4.51 19.18
C THR A 61 -16.69 4.90 19.25
N ASP A 62 -17.08 5.94 18.53
CA ASP A 62 -18.39 6.61 18.56
C ASP A 62 -18.99 6.78 17.16
N VAL A 63 -18.61 5.91 16.21
CA VAL A 63 -19.08 5.99 14.81
C VAL A 63 -20.59 5.85 14.74
N ASP A 64 -21.24 6.68 13.93
CA ASP A 64 -22.69 6.59 13.74
C ASP A 64 -23.05 5.28 13.00
N PRO A 65 -23.87 4.39 13.57
CA PRO A 65 -24.25 3.12 12.93
C PRO A 65 -25.10 3.32 11.66
N THR A 66 -25.60 4.53 11.41
CA THR A 66 -26.26 4.88 10.14
C THR A 66 -25.29 5.26 9.03
N THR A 67 -23.98 5.32 9.31
CA THR A 67 -22.95 5.58 8.31
C THR A 67 -22.91 4.47 7.27
N THR A 68 -23.23 4.81 6.02
CA THR A 68 -23.30 3.84 4.91
C THR A 68 -22.08 3.85 4.03
N GLU A 69 -21.21 4.86 4.15
CA GLU A 69 -20.03 5.01 3.33
C GLU A 69 -18.84 5.53 4.13
N ILE A 70 -17.66 5.08 3.74
CA ILE A 70 -16.39 5.65 4.18
C ILE A 70 -15.58 6.08 2.96
N LYS A 71 -15.03 7.28 3.02
CA LYS A 71 -14.03 7.77 2.07
C LYS A 71 -12.65 7.66 2.69
N ILE A 72 -11.77 6.93 2.02
CA ILE A 72 -10.38 6.74 2.40
C ILE A 72 -9.53 7.59 1.45
N THR A 73 -8.85 8.60 1.99
CA THR A 73 -7.99 9.51 1.23
C THR A 73 -6.54 9.07 1.38
N PHE A 74 -5.81 9.01 0.27
CA PHE A 74 -4.38 8.72 0.22
C PHE A 74 -3.59 10.02 0.09
N ASN A 75 -2.35 10.02 0.57
CA ASN A 75 -1.48 11.20 0.47
C ASN A 75 -1.02 11.54 -0.96
N LYS A 76 -1.27 10.65 -1.92
CA LYS A 76 -0.95 10.83 -3.34
C LYS A 76 -1.88 9.96 -4.21
N PRO A 77 -2.10 10.34 -5.48
CA PRO A 77 -2.89 9.54 -6.41
C PRO A 77 -2.36 8.11 -6.61
N LEU A 78 -3.28 7.16 -6.70
CA LEU A 78 -2.99 5.77 -7.04
C LEU A 78 -3.21 5.49 -8.54
N ALA A 79 -2.74 4.33 -9.01
CA ALA A 79 -2.92 3.90 -10.39
C ALA A 79 -4.39 3.67 -10.77
N GLY A 80 -5.29 3.46 -9.79
CA GLY A 80 -6.72 3.27 -10.03
C GLY A 80 -7.10 1.96 -10.73
N LYS A 81 -6.21 0.96 -10.75
CA LYS A 81 -6.38 -0.30 -11.52
C LYS A 81 -6.97 -1.48 -10.73
N GLY A 82 -7.40 -1.26 -9.49
CA GLY A 82 -7.96 -2.29 -8.62
C GLY A 82 -7.86 -1.91 -7.15
N TYR A 83 -8.41 -2.74 -6.27
CA TYR A 83 -8.36 -2.55 -4.81
C TYR A 83 -8.08 -3.88 -4.11
N SER A 84 -7.57 -3.81 -2.89
CA SER A 84 -7.22 -5.00 -2.10
C SER A 84 -7.52 -4.77 -0.62
N ILE A 85 -8.73 -5.17 -0.24
CA ILE A 85 -9.29 -5.06 1.11
C ILE A 85 -9.49 -6.48 1.63
N ASN A 86 -8.88 -6.78 2.78
CA ASN A 86 -8.90 -8.11 3.39
C ASN A 86 -9.61 -8.08 4.75
N LEU A 87 -9.94 -9.25 5.26
CA LEU A 87 -10.41 -9.44 6.64
C LEU A 87 -9.34 -8.96 7.63
N GLY A 88 -9.79 -8.34 8.72
CA GLY A 88 -8.99 -8.10 9.93
C GLY A 88 -8.74 -9.38 10.72
N GLN A 89 -7.97 -9.24 11.81
CA GLN A 89 -7.71 -10.33 12.74
C GLN A 89 -8.98 -10.78 13.48
N SER A 90 -9.93 -9.87 13.70
CA SER A 90 -11.25 -10.15 14.28
C SER A 90 -12.14 -10.98 13.36
N GLY A 91 -11.74 -11.24 12.12
CA GLY A 91 -12.40 -12.18 11.22
C GLY A 91 -13.67 -11.63 10.56
N LYS A 92 -14.41 -12.54 9.92
CA LYS A 92 -15.49 -12.20 8.99
C LYS A 92 -16.68 -11.49 9.63
N GLU A 93 -16.97 -11.77 10.89
CA GLU A 93 -18.11 -11.16 11.60
C GLU A 93 -17.91 -9.65 11.84
N HIS A 94 -16.65 -9.21 11.89
CA HIS A 94 -16.23 -7.83 12.10
C HIS A 94 -15.95 -7.08 10.79
N TYR A 95 -16.28 -7.66 9.64
CA TYR A 95 -16.00 -7.06 8.33
C TYR A 95 -17.19 -6.21 7.85
N PRO A 96 -17.09 -4.86 7.79
CA PRO A 96 -18.23 -3.99 7.48
C PRO A 96 -18.45 -3.75 5.98
N VAL A 97 -17.46 -4.10 5.14
CA VAL A 97 -17.45 -3.67 3.73
C VAL A 97 -18.43 -4.48 2.90
N VAL A 98 -19.42 -3.80 2.31
CA VAL A 98 -20.42 -4.39 1.42
C VAL A 98 -19.91 -4.44 -0.01
N LYS A 99 -19.43 -3.30 -0.52
CA LYS A 99 -18.82 -3.17 -1.85
C LYS A 99 -17.94 -1.94 -1.94
N VAL A 100 -17.04 -1.94 -2.91
CA VAL A 100 -16.28 -0.75 -3.27
C VAL A 100 -17.09 0.05 -4.28
N ILE A 101 -17.33 1.33 -3.99
CA ILE A 101 -18.03 2.25 -4.91
C ILE A 101 -17.08 2.64 -6.05
N GLY A 102 -15.85 3.02 -5.72
CA GLY A 102 -14.81 3.32 -6.70
C GLY A 102 -13.83 4.40 -6.24
N TYR A 103 -12.88 4.68 -7.12
CA TYR A 103 -11.92 5.76 -6.94
C TYR A 103 -12.56 7.13 -7.18
N THR A 104 -12.16 8.11 -6.39
CA THR A 104 -12.55 9.52 -6.50
C THR A 104 -11.32 10.42 -6.39
N ASP A 105 -11.51 11.73 -6.55
CA ASP A 105 -10.45 12.75 -6.43
C ASP A 105 -9.20 12.44 -7.29
N ASN A 106 -9.39 12.12 -8.58
CA ASN A 106 -8.29 11.72 -9.46
C ASN A 106 -7.45 10.55 -8.90
N ASN A 107 -8.12 9.55 -8.33
CA ASN A 107 -7.54 8.36 -7.67
C ASN A 107 -6.76 8.64 -6.39
N SER A 108 -6.86 9.83 -5.79
CA SER A 108 -6.33 10.08 -4.44
C SER A 108 -7.29 9.67 -3.33
N ALA A 109 -8.49 9.19 -3.66
CA ALA A 109 -9.40 8.62 -2.67
C ALA A 109 -10.15 7.40 -3.22
N ILE A 110 -10.66 6.56 -2.33
CA ILE A 110 -11.57 5.46 -2.63
C ILE A 110 -12.77 5.51 -1.69
N VAL A 111 -13.97 5.32 -2.25
CA VAL A 111 -15.22 5.27 -1.49
C VAL A 111 -15.69 3.83 -1.38
N ILE A 112 -16.04 3.43 -0.17
CA ILE A 112 -16.43 2.07 0.18
C ILE A 112 -17.79 2.12 0.88
N GLN A 113 -18.71 1.26 0.47
CA GLN A 113 -20.00 1.08 1.13
C GLN A 113 -19.85 0.16 2.34
N LEU A 114 -20.45 0.57 3.45
CA LEU A 114 -20.47 -0.12 4.73
C LEU A 114 -21.89 -0.57 5.12
N ALA A 115 -21.98 -1.62 5.91
CA ALA A 115 -23.18 -1.99 6.65
C ALA A 115 -22.82 -2.15 8.13
N LEU A 116 -23.38 -1.28 8.97
CA LEU A 116 -23.02 -1.17 10.38
C LEU A 116 -24.20 -1.52 11.30
N LYS A 117 -23.87 -2.12 12.44
CA LYS A 117 -24.77 -2.39 13.57
C LYS A 117 -24.39 -1.44 14.71
N PRO A 118 -25.34 -1.03 15.55
CA PRO A 118 -25.02 -0.32 16.79
C PRO A 118 -24.14 -1.16 17.74
N ASP A 119 -23.36 -0.49 18.58
CA ASP A 119 -22.46 -1.09 19.59
C ASP A 119 -21.59 -2.26 19.07
N PHE A 120 -21.00 -2.11 17.87
CA PHE A 120 -20.25 -3.17 17.23
C PHE A 120 -18.86 -2.70 16.80
N GLU A 121 -17.87 -3.56 16.98
CA GLU A 121 -16.49 -3.32 16.58
C GLU A 121 -16.24 -3.86 15.18
N TYR A 122 -15.60 -3.06 14.34
CA TYR A 122 -15.33 -3.40 12.95
C TYR A 122 -13.83 -3.33 12.66
N GLU A 123 -13.37 -4.21 11.78
CA GLU A 123 -11.97 -4.27 11.36
C GLU A 123 -11.83 -4.77 9.91
N PHE A 124 -10.96 -4.13 9.13
CA PHE A 124 -10.51 -4.61 7.83
C PHE A 124 -9.13 -4.06 7.48
N VAL A 125 -8.41 -4.74 6.59
CA VAL A 125 -7.03 -4.37 6.23
C VAL A 125 -6.97 -3.92 4.78
N LEU A 126 -6.46 -2.71 4.54
CA LEU A 126 -6.03 -2.28 3.21
C LEU A 126 -4.64 -2.82 2.95
N THR A 127 -4.44 -3.49 1.81
CA THR A 127 -3.13 -4.07 1.47
C THR A 127 -2.51 -3.44 0.24
N GLY A 128 -1.18 -3.44 0.17
CA GLY A 128 -0.43 -2.96 -1.00
C GLY A 128 -0.53 -3.83 -2.25
N ARG A 129 -1.37 -4.88 -2.26
CA ARG A 129 -1.45 -5.83 -3.38
C ARG A 129 -1.99 -5.17 -4.66
N ALA A 130 -3.05 -4.38 -4.53
CA ALA A 130 -3.68 -3.64 -5.63
C ALA A 130 -3.70 -2.12 -5.41
N PHE A 131 -3.58 -1.64 -4.17
CA PHE A 131 -3.33 -0.22 -3.90
C PHE A 131 -1.87 0.13 -4.19
N LYS A 132 -1.62 0.63 -5.40
CA LYS A 132 -0.28 1.02 -5.88
C LYS A 132 -0.31 2.38 -6.56
N THR A 133 0.78 3.13 -6.45
CA THR A 133 1.02 4.31 -7.28
C THR A 133 1.19 3.92 -8.75
N ALA A 134 1.14 4.91 -9.65
CA ALA A 134 1.33 4.68 -11.09
C ALA A 134 2.70 4.06 -11.43
N ASP A 135 3.74 4.39 -10.65
CA ASP A 135 5.09 3.83 -10.75
C ASP A 135 5.28 2.53 -9.94
N GLY A 136 4.21 1.96 -9.40
CA GLY A 136 4.17 0.59 -8.86
C GLY A 136 4.49 0.45 -7.37
N TYR A 137 4.67 1.54 -6.63
CA TYR A 137 4.93 1.47 -5.18
C TYR A 137 3.65 1.11 -4.42
N PRO A 138 3.69 0.04 -3.60
CA PRO A 138 2.52 -0.42 -2.87
C PRO A 138 2.24 0.41 -1.63
N LEU A 139 0.95 0.58 -1.32
CA LEU A 139 0.47 1.02 -0.01
C LEU A 139 1.06 0.13 1.09
N GLU A 140 1.57 0.75 2.16
CA GLU A 140 1.87 0.02 3.40
C GLU A 140 0.57 -0.55 3.97
N ASN A 141 0.55 -1.81 4.37
CA ASN A 141 -0.68 -2.42 4.86
C ASN A 141 -1.20 -1.63 6.08
N VAL A 142 -2.45 -1.17 6.01
CA VAL A 142 -3.07 -0.40 7.09
C VAL A 142 -4.26 -1.17 7.63
N ASN A 143 -4.27 -1.36 8.94
CA ASN A 143 -5.44 -1.86 9.65
C ASN A 143 -6.42 -0.71 9.92
N ILE A 144 -7.64 -0.86 9.45
CA ILE A 144 -8.73 0.07 9.71
C ILE A 144 -9.65 -0.58 10.74
N HIS A 145 -9.80 0.06 11.89
CA HIS A 145 -10.61 -0.41 12.99
C HIS A 145 -11.42 0.74 13.59
N PHE A 146 -12.65 0.47 14.01
CA PHE A 146 -13.51 1.45 14.67
C PHE A 146 -14.65 0.74 15.40
N LYS A 147 -15.31 1.46 16.31
CA LYS A 147 -16.51 1.00 17.01
C LYS A 147 -17.66 1.99 16.79
N THR A 148 -18.86 1.47 16.62
CA THR A 148 -20.08 2.28 16.53
C THR A 148 -20.67 2.59 17.90
N LYS A 149 -21.33 3.74 18.00
CA LYS A 149 -22.18 4.05 19.16
C LYS A 149 -23.45 3.18 19.20
N ASN A 150 -24.16 3.22 20.32
CA ASN A 150 -25.46 2.58 20.52
C ASN A 150 -26.58 3.23 19.70
#